data_AF-A0AAD4EGB5-F1
#
_entry.id   AF-A0AAD4EGB5-F1
#
_cell.length_a   1.000
_cell.length_b   1.000
_cell.length_c   1.000
_cell.angle_alpha   90.00
_cell.angle_beta   90.00
_cell.angle_gamma   90.00
#
_symmetry.space_group_name_H-M   'P 1'
#
loop_
_entity.id
_entity.type
_entity.pdbx_description
1 polymer ?
#
loop_
_entity_poly.entity_id
_entity_poly.type
_entity_poly.pdbx_seq_one_letter_code
_entity_poly.pdbx_strand_id
1 'polypeptide(L)'
;INYTNFNIAMKDKLAIDLKGWPEGVLFQSPTSINDLKALLKVRDALKDGSCHWFRMSPRQREEYAAELAARRKKGEVIGKPRKKRADAGVPCKRKG
;
A
#
# COMPACT_ATOMS: atom_id res chain seq x y z
N ILE A 1 4.22 8.59 -5.75
CA ILE A 1 3.66 7.98 -4.51
C ILE A 1 4.22 6.57 -4.39
N ASN A 2 4.64 6.12 -3.21
CA ASN A 2 5.06 4.74 -3.02
C ASN A 2 3.82 3.85 -2.86
N TYR A 3 3.62 2.89 -3.77
CA TYR A 3 2.43 2.04 -3.81
C TYR A 3 2.29 1.11 -2.59
N THR A 4 3.40 0.71 -1.98
CA THR A 4 3.38 -0.04 -0.71
C THR A 4 2.82 0.81 0.42
N ASN A 5 3.28 2.07 0.53
CA ASN A 5 2.77 3.00 1.56
C ASN A 5 1.32 3.38 1.28
N PHE A 6 0.93 3.48 0.01
CA PHE A 6 -0.45 3.70 -0.41
C PHE A 6 -1.36 2.56 0.08
N ASN A 7 -0.96 1.30 -0.16
CA ASN A 7 -1.73 0.14 0.30
C ASN A 7 -1.88 0.14 1.84
N ILE A 8 -0.78 0.35 2.56
CA ILE A 8 -0.81 0.42 4.02
C ILE A 8 -1.73 1.55 4.49
N ALA A 9 -1.65 2.74 3.88
CA ALA A 9 -2.51 3.85 4.24
C ALA A 9 -3.99 3.60 3.96
N MET A 10 -4.33 2.91 2.86
CA MET A 10 -5.71 2.51 2.58
C MET A 10 -6.24 1.56 3.66
N LYS A 11 -5.48 0.51 4.00
CA LYS A 11 -5.91 -0.47 5.01
C LYS A 11 -5.97 0.14 6.42
N ASP A 12 -4.92 0.85 6.82
CA ASP A 12 -4.76 1.38 8.17
C ASP A 12 -5.70 2.57 8.45
N LYS A 13 -5.79 3.54 7.52
CA LYS A 13 -6.53 4.79 7.73
C LYS A 13 -7.96 4.74 7.23
N LEU A 14 -8.19 4.11 6.08
CA LEU A 14 -9.51 4.08 5.45
C LEU A 14 -10.27 2.79 5.76
N ALA A 15 -9.61 1.79 6.34
CA ALA A 15 -10.17 0.44 6.53
C ALA A 15 -10.69 -0.14 5.21
N ILE A 16 -9.99 0.13 4.11
CA ILE A 16 -10.30 -0.42 2.79
C ILE A 16 -9.21 -1.43 2.45
N ASP A 17 -9.64 -2.64 2.10
CA ASP A 17 -8.76 -3.68 1.58
C ASP A 17 -9.17 -4.06 0.16
N LEU A 18 -8.24 -4.71 -0.54
CA LEU A 18 -8.40 -5.24 -1.88
C LEU A 18 -8.46 -6.76 -1.78
N LYS A 19 -9.63 -7.34 -2.05
CA LYS A 19 -9.83 -8.79 -2.08
C LYS A 19 -9.57 -9.31 -3.48
N GLY A 20 -9.04 -10.54 -3.56
CA GLY A 20 -8.96 -11.30 -4.81
C GLY A 20 -8.01 -10.71 -5.85
N TRP A 21 -6.97 -10.02 -5.40
CA TRP A 21 -5.89 -9.60 -6.30
C TRP A 21 -5.26 -10.84 -6.98
N PRO A 22 -5.04 -10.81 -8.31
CA PRO A 22 -4.62 -12.00 -9.05
C PRO A 22 -3.25 -12.52 -8.61
N GLU A 23 -3.16 -13.84 -8.47
CA GLU A 23 -1.94 -14.53 -8.06
C GLU A 23 -0.82 -14.37 -9.10
N GLY A 24 0.42 -14.22 -8.61
CA GLY A 24 1.59 -14.00 -9.45
C GLY A 24 1.74 -12.57 -9.98
N VAL A 25 0.81 -11.65 -9.67
CA VAL A 25 0.94 -10.23 -10.01
C VAL A 25 1.30 -9.42 -8.77
N LEU A 26 2.48 -8.79 -8.78
CA LEU A 26 2.88 -7.88 -7.72
C LEU A 26 1.93 -6.68 -7.63
N PHE A 27 1.49 -6.34 -6.42
CA PHE A 27 0.69 -5.14 -6.18
C PHE A 27 1.58 -3.89 -6.26
N GLN A 28 1.59 -3.25 -7.43
CA GLN A 28 2.43 -2.11 -7.74
C GLN A 28 1.72 -1.08 -8.62
N SER A 29 2.40 0.02 -8.94
CA SER A 29 1.87 1.05 -9.84
C SER A 29 1.53 0.42 -11.20
N PRO A 30 0.37 0.73 -11.81
CA PRO A 30 0.01 0.25 -13.14
C PRO A 30 1.09 0.55 -14.20
N THR A 31 1.76 1.70 -14.09
CA THR A 31 2.87 2.09 -14.98
C THR A 31 4.14 1.26 -14.80
N SER A 32 4.26 0.49 -13.72
CA SER A 32 5.38 -0.41 -13.46
C SER A 32 5.07 -1.85 -13.88
N ILE A 33 3.83 -2.15 -14.27
CA ILE A 33 3.44 -3.46 -14.80
C ILE A 33 3.77 -3.46 -16.30
N ASN A 34 4.97 -3.92 -16.63
CA ASN A 34 5.43 -3.98 -18.03
C ASN A 34 4.98 -5.26 -18.76
N ASP A 35 4.31 -6.18 -18.06
CA ASP A 35 3.77 -7.40 -18.66
C ASP A 35 2.29 -7.23 -19.02
N LEU A 36 1.99 -7.34 -20.31
CA LEU A 36 0.63 -7.26 -20.83
C LEU A 36 -0.27 -8.37 -20.26
N LYS A 37 0.27 -9.58 -20.04
CA LYS A 37 -0.52 -10.68 -19.48
C LYS A 37 -0.94 -10.39 -18.03
N ALA A 38 -0.01 -9.87 -17.23
CA ALA A 38 -0.33 -9.40 -15.87
C ALA A 38 -1.38 -8.29 -15.87
N LEU A 39 -1.29 -7.31 -16.78
CA LEU A 39 -2.29 -6.24 -16.92
C LEU A 39 -3.67 -6.79 -17.29
N LEU A 40 -3.74 -7.71 -18.25
CA LEU A 40 -5.01 -8.33 -18.66
C LEU A 40 -5.63 -9.12 -17.50
N LYS A 41 -4.85 -9.90 -16.75
CA LYS A 41 -5.35 -10.61 -15.56
C LYS A 41 -5.94 -9.66 -14.52
N VAL A 42 -5.25 -8.56 -14.22
CA VAL A 42 -5.76 -7.55 -13.27
C VAL A 42 -7.04 -6.91 -13.78
N ARG A 43 -7.07 -6.53 -15.07
CA ARG A 43 -8.27 -5.95 -15.70
C ARG A 43 -9.46 -6.91 -15.63
N ASP A 44 -9.25 -8.17 -16.01
CA ASP A 44 -10.32 -9.15 -16.09
C ASP A 44 -10.85 -9.48 -14.68
N ALA A 45 -9.96 -9.62 -13.69
CA ALA A 45 -10.33 -9.82 -12.30
C ALA A 45 -11.11 -8.63 -11.69
N LEU A 46 -10.76 -7.40 -12.09
CA LEU A 46 -11.51 -6.21 -11.67
C LEU A 46 -12.88 -6.14 -12.37
N LYS A 47 -12.95 -6.59 -13.62
CA LYS A 47 -14.17 -6.56 -14.44
C LYS A 47 -15.18 -7.62 -14.03
N ASP A 48 -14.72 -8.82 -13.70
CA ASP A 48 -15.57 -9.92 -13.23
C ASP A 48 -15.94 -9.81 -11.74
N GLY A 49 -15.29 -8.89 -11.01
CA GLY A 49 -15.55 -8.63 -9.60
C GLY A 49 -14.85 -9.63 -8.65
N SER A 50 -14.05 -10.56 -9.17
CA SER A 50 -13.20 -11.43 -8.34
C SER A 50 -12.18 -10.60 -7.56
N CYS A 51 -11.67 -9.53 -8.17
CA CYS A 51 -10.87 -8.50 -7.53
C CYS A 51 -11.73 -7.27 -7.25
N HIS A 52 -11.87 -6.88 -5.99
CA HIS A 52 -12.63 -5.69 -5.62
C HIS A 52 -12.16 -5.08 -4.31
N TRP A 53 -12.33 -3.77 -4.19
CA TRP A 53 -12.16 -3.06 -2.92
C TRP A 53 -13.37 -3.30 -2.03
N PHE A 54 -13.12 -3.59 -0.77
CA PHE A 54 -14.16 -3.74 0.24
C PHE A 54 -13.76 -3.01 1.52
N ARG A 55 -14.78 -2.62 2.29
CA ARG A 55 -14.59 -2.02 3.60
C ARG A 55 -14.39 -3.12 4.63
N MET A 56 -13.28 -3.08 5.35
CA MET A 56 -12.98 -4.00 6.44
C MET A 56 -14.02 -3.86 7.56
N SER A 57 -14.43 -4.98 8.12
CA SER A 57 -15.20 -5.01 9.38
C SER A 57 -14.32 -4.59 10.57
N PRO A 58 -14.90 -4.19 11.71
CA PRO A 58 -14.14 -3.86 12.92
C PRO A 58 -13.15 -4.98 13.32
N ARG A 59 -13.60 -6.24 13.27
CA ARG A 59 -12.77 -7.41 13.55
C ARG A 59 -11.58 -7.54 12.59
N GLN A 60 -11.80 -7.35 11.29
CA GLN A 60 -10.71 -7.41 10.29
C GLN A 60 -9.69 -6.29 10.51
N ARG A 61 -10.13 -5.11 10.97
CA ARG A 61 -9.23 -4.01 11.31
C ARG A 61 -8.36 -4.34 12.52
N GLU A 62 -8.94 -4.96 13.55
CA GLU A 62 -8.21 -5.40 14.74
C GLU A 62 -7.18 -6.48 14.40
N GLU A 63 -7.58 -7.48 13.60
CA GLU A 63 -6.68 -8.53 13.11
C GLU A 63 -5.52 -7.93 12.30
N TYR A 64 -5.82 -7.00 11.39
CA TYR A 64 -4.79 -6.30 10.60
C TYR A 64 -3.87 -5.44 11.48
N ALA A 65 -4.40 -4.74 12.47
CA ALA A 65 -3.59 -3.96 13.41
C ALA A 65 -2.67 -4.85 14.25
N ALA A 66 -3.14 -6.03 14.67
CA ALA A 66 -2.34 -7.02 15.38
C ALA A 66 -1.23 -7.59 14.48
N GLU A 67 -1.52 -7.90 13.21
CA GLU A 67 -0.53 -8.33 12.23
C GLU A 67 0.56 -7.25 12.03
N LEU A 68 0.14 -5.99 11.86
CA LEU A 68 1.04 -4.85 11.75
C LEU A 68 1.94 -4.72 13.00
N ALA A 69 1.39 -4.87 14.20
CA ALA A 69 2.15 -4.82 15.44
C ALA A 69 3.17 -5.97 15.53
N ALA A 70 2.77 -7.19 15.15
CA ALA A 70 3.65 -8.35 15.13
C ALA A 70 4.82 -8.18 14.14
N ARG A 71 4.55 -7.67 12.93
CA ARG A 71 5.57 -7.39 11.90
C ARG A 71 6.55 -6.31 12.37
N ARG A 72 6.07 -5.25 13.03
CA ARG A 72 6.94 -4.24 13.66
C ARG A 72 7.81 -4.85 14.76
N LYS A 73 7.25 -5.73 15.61
CA LYS A 73 8.01 -6.42 16.66
C LYS A 73 9.10 -7.33 16.08
N LYS A 74 8.86 -7.92 14.91
CA LYS A 74 9.84 -8.70 14.14
C LYS A 74 10.93 -7.84 13.47
N GLY A 75 10.81 -6.52 13.52
CA GLY A 75 11.73 -5.58 12.87
C GLY A 75 11.47 -5.40 11.36
N GLU A 76 10.33 -5.88 10.85
CA GLU A 76 9.96 -5.68 9.45
C GLU A 76 9.57 -4.21 9.22
N VAL A 77 10.19 -3.60 8.20
CA VAL A 77 9.92 -2.20 7.84
C VAL A 77 8.60 -2.14 7.08
N ILE A 78 7.52 -1.79 7.79
CA ILE A 78 6.18 -1.68 7.22
C ILE A 78 6.05 -0.38 6.43
N GLY A 79 6.24 -0.50 5.12
CA GLY A 79 6.26 0.64 4.19
C GLY A 79 7.62 1.32 4.15
N LYS A 80 7.95 1.98 3.03
CA LYS A 80 9.26 2.66 2.93
C LYS A 80 9.24 3.93 3.78
N PRO A 81 10.17 4.10 4.73
CA PRO A 81 10.32 5.34 5.48
C PRO A 81 10.65 6.48 4.52
N ARG A 82 10.11 7.67 4.80
CA ARG A 82 10.42 8.85 4.00
C ARG A 82 11.90 9.19 4.18
N LYS A 83 12.63 9.32 3.07
CA LYS A 83 14.02 9.79 3.10
C LYS A 83 14.08 11.15 3.81
N LYS A 84 14.88 11.25 4.89
CA LYS A 84 15.17 12.55 5.51
C LYS A 84 15.86 13.42 4.47
N ARG A 85 15.41 14.68 4.35
CA ARG A 85 16.08 15.65 3.49
C ARG A 85 17.35 16.16 4.18
N ALA A 86 18.38 16.50 3.40
CA ALA A 86 19.65 16.98 3.93
C ALA A 86 19.52 18.32 4.67
N ASP A 87 18.54 19.13 4.28
CA ASP A 87 18.19 20.44 4.84
C ASP A 87 17.16 20.36 5.98
N ALA A 88 16.79 19.15 6.44
CA ALA A 88 15.82 19.01 7.51
C ALA A 88 16.36 19.61 8.82
N GLY A 89 15.79 20.74 9.25
CA GLY A 89 16.25 21.50 10.42
C GLY A 89 17.21 22.65 10.10
N VAL A 90 17.54 22.88 8.81
CA VAL A 90 18.36 24.01 8.39
C VAL A 90 17.46 25.26 8.30
N PRO A 91 17.78 26.36 9.01
CA PRO A 91 17.01 27.61 8.91
C PRO A 91 17.08 28.19 7.50
N CYS A 92 15.93 28.40 6.86
CA CYS A 92 15.86 29.13 5.60
C CYS A 92 16.27 30.59 5.84
N LYS A 93 17.34 31.07 5.19
CA LYS A 93 17.68 32.50 5.16
C LYS A 93 16.53 33.25 4.45
N ARG A 94 15.75 34.02 5.20
CA ARG A 94 14.83 35.01 4.62
C ARG A 94 15.68 36.10 3.98
N LYS A 95 15.54 36.30 2.66
CA LYS A 95 16.07 37.51 2.01
C LYS A 95 15.14 38.66 2.39
N GLY A 96 15.68 39.64 3.10
CA GLY A 96 15.04 40.94 3.33
C GLY A 96 15.11 41.82 2.10
#